data_AF-A0A1I0NKG1-F1
#
_entry.id   AF-A0A1I0NKG1-F1
#
_cell.length_a   1.000
_cell.length_b   1.000
_cell.length_c   1.000
_cell.angle_alpha   90.00
_cell.angle_beta   90.00
_cell.angle_gamma   90.00
#
_symmetry.space_group_name_H-M   'P 1'
#
loop_
_entity.id
_entity.type
_entity.pdbx_description
1 polymer ?
#
loop_
_entity_poly.entity_id
_entity_poly.type
_entity_poly.pdbx_seq_one_letter_code
_entity_poly.pdbx_strand_id
1 'polypeptide(L)'
;MEMRQIKLNIPDTQKPRVVIIGAGFGGLNTATGLSDEKFQVVLFDKHNYHTFQPLLYQVASAGLQADSIAGPLRNLFHKRKDFHFRMLKVRAQKRKG
;
A
#
# COMPACT_ATOMS: atom_id res chain seq x y z
N MET A 1 14.30 -21.63 -3.84
CA MET A 1 13.80 -20.25 -4.01
C MET A 1 14.44 -19.39 -2.93
N GLU A 2 15.46 -18.61 -3.28
CA GLU A 2 16.27 -17.87 -2.32
C GLU A 2 15.51 -16.64 -1.78
N MET A 3 15.47 -16.48 -0.46
CA MET A 3 14.89 -15.29 0.17
C MET A 3 15.88 -14.14 0.05
N ARG A 4 15.72 -13.30 -0.97
CA ARG A 4 16.47 -12.04 -1.06
C ARG A 4 16.12 -11.15 0.14
N GLN A 5 17.13 -10.71 0.87
CA GLN A 5 16.97 -9.73 1.94
C GLN A 5 16.59 -8.37 1.32
N ILE A 6 15.32 -7.98 1.44
CA ILE A 6 14.82 -6.72 0.90
C ILE A 6 15.15 -5.60 1.89
N LYS A 7 15.99 -4.64 1.49
CA LYS A 7 16.19 -3.42 2.26
C LYS A 7 15.00 -2.48 2.03
N LEU A 8 14.24 -2.22 3.09
CA LEU A 8 13.00 -1.43 2.99
C LEU A 8 13.24 0.09 2.98
N ASN A 9 14.41 0.60 3.35
CA ASN A 9 14.73 2.05 3.36
C ASN A 9 13.64 2.90 4.05
N ILE A 10 13.12 2.45 5.19
CA ILE A 10 12.14 3.20 6.00
C ILE A 10 12.92 3.83 7.16
N PRO A 11 12.86 5.15 7.36
CA PRO A 11 13.56 5.81 8.47
C PRO A 11 13.12 5.27 9.83
N ASP A 12 14.05 5.19 10.77
CA ASP A 12 13.73 4.93 12.17
C ASP A 12 13.02 6.15 12.80
N THR A 13 12.17 5.87 13.78
CA THR A 13 11.35 6.89 14.45
C THR A 13 10.94 6.39 15.83
N GLN A 14 10.61 7.32 16.73
CA GLN A 14 10.02 7.01 18.03
C GLN A 14 8.51 6.77 17.96
N LYS A 15 7.86 7.10 16.82
CA LYS A 15 6.43 6.87 16.63
C LYS A 15 6.13 5.38 16.48
N PRO A 16 4.98 4.88 16.99
CA PRO A 16 4.53 3.54 16.68
C PRO A 16 4.39 3.34 15.17
N ARG A 17 4.96 2.24 14.66
CA ARG A 17 4.89 1.88 13.25
C ARG A 17 3.68 1.02 12.98
N VAL A 18 2.81 1.46 12.07
CA VAL A 18 1.66 0.70 11.60
C VAL A 18 1.98 0.15 10.21
N VAL A 19 2.03 -1.18 10.10
CA VAL A 19 2.27 -1.87 8.83
C VAL A 19 0.92 -2.34 8.27
N ILE A 20 0.58 -1.88 7.08
CA ILE A 20 -0.63 -2.25 6.35
C ILE A 20 -0.21 -3.11 5.16
N ILE A 21 -0.83 -4.28 5.00
CA ILE A 21 -0.56 -5.21 3.90
C ILE A 21 -1.78 -5.25 2.98
N GLY A 22 -1.59 -4.83 1.74
CA GLY A 22 -2.64 -4.69 0.74
C GLY A 22 -3.15 -3.25 0.64
N ALA A 23 -3.22 -2.72 -0.57
CA ALA A 23 -3.70 -1.39 -0.91
C ALA A 23 -5.04 -1.41 -1.67
N GLY A 24 -5.91 -2.36 -1.30
CA GLY A 24 -7.33 -2.33 -1.66
C GLY A 24 -8.11 -1.32 -0.81
N PHE A 25 -9.44 -1.38 -0.83
CA PHE A 25 -10.29 -0.44 -0.09
C PHE A 25 -9.97 -0.34 1.40
N GLY A 26 -9.88 -1.49 2.08
CA GLY A 26 -9.58 -1.51 3.51
C GLY A 26 -8.23 -0.88 3.83
N GLY A 27 -7.17 -1.33 3.15
CA GLY A 27 -5.83 -0.83 3.39
C GLY A 27 -5.65 0.65 3.09
N LEU A 28 -6.27 1.15 2.01
CA LEU A 28 -6.25 2.57 1.68
C LEU A 28 -7.06 3.40 2.67
N ASN A 29 -8.25 2.95 3.05
CA ASN A 29 -9.07 3.67 4.03
C ASN A 29 -8.38 3.73 5.40
N THR A 30 -7.77 2.62 5.84
CA THR A 30 -6.96 2.59 7.06
C THR A 30 -5.76 3.53 6.96
N ALA A 31 -5.01 3.50 5.86
CA ALA A 31 -3.86 4.39 5.65
C ALA A 31 -4.24 5.87 5.69
N THR A 32 -5.38 6.24 5.08
CA THR A 32 -5.90 7.61 5.06
C THR A 32 -6.40 8.05 6.43
N GLY A 33 -7.01 7.15 7.21
CA GLY A 33 -7.54 7.47 8.55
C GLY A 33 -6.48 7.63 9.65
N LEU A 34 -5.26 7.12 9.45
CA LEU A 34 -4.19 7.23 10.44
C LEU A 34 -3.48 8.60 10.35
N SER A 35 -3.21 9.24 11.48
CA SER A 35 -2.48 10.52 11.54
C SER A 35 -0.96 10.32 11.49
N ASP A 36 -0.29 11.12 10.65
CA ASP A 36 1.18 11.16 10.54
C ASP A 36 1.83 11.71 11.82
N GLU A 37 1.12 12.51 12.61
CA GLU A 37 1.64 13.04 13.88
C GLU A 37 1.84 11.92 14.91
N LYS A 38 0.96 10.91 14.87
CA LYS A 38 0.90 9.83 15.87
C LYS A 38 1.61 8.57 15.39
N PHE A 39 1.66 8.30 14.09
CA PHE A 39 2.11 7.03 13.55
C PHE A 39 3.07 7.22 12.38
N GLN A 40 3.99 6.27 12.22
CA GLN A 40 4.65 6.04 10.94
C GLN A 40 3.92 4.92 10.20
N VAL A 41 3.29 5.25 9.08
CA VAL A 41 2.47 4.34 8.31
C VAL A 41 3.30 3.74 7.19
N VAL A 42 3.32 2.41 7.12
CA VAL A 42 4.04 1.66 6.08
C VAL A 42 3.04 0.79 5.34
N LEU A 43 2.82 1.08 4.06
CA LEU A 43 1.91 0.34 3.19
C LEU A 43 2.70 -0.57 2.25
N PHE A 44 2.42 -1.86 2.30
CA PHE A 44 2.96 -2.84 1.36
C PHE A 44 1.87 -3.32 0.40
N ASP A 45 2.15 -3.28 -0.89
CA ASP A 45 1.33 -3.94 -1.89
C ASP A 45 2.20 -4.54 -3.00
N LYS A 46 1.73 -5.59 -3.67
CA LYS A 46 2.43 -6.19 -4.81
C LYS A 46 2.36 -5.32 -6.07
N HIS A 47 1.44 -4.36 -6.13
CA HIS A 47 1.24 -3.44 -7.25
C HIS A 47 1.47 -1.99 -6.80
N ASN A 48 1.93 -1.14 -7.71
CA ASN A 48 2.10 0.31 -7.49
C ASN A 48 0.84 1.13 -7.81
N TYR A 49 -0.27 0.48 -8.10
CA TYR A 49 -1.56 1.07 -8.41
C TYR A 49 -2.64 0.44 -7.52
N HIS A 50 -3.68 1.21 -7.25
CA HIS A 50 -4.92 0.68 -6.71
C HIS A 50 -5.92 0.52 -7.84
N THR A 51 -6.69 -0.55 -7.82
CA THR A 51 -7.76 -0.79 -8.80
C THR A 51 -9.10 -0.60 -8.12
N PHE A 52 -10.00 0.15 -8.75
CA PHE A 52 -11.39 0.18 -8.35
C PHE A 52 -12.08 -1.10 -8.83
N GLN A 53 -11.92 -2.16 -8.03
CA GLN A 53 -12.41 -3.50 -8.32
C GLN A 53 -13.89 -3.57 -8.77
N PRO A 54 -14.81 -2.73 -8.28
CA PRO A 54 -16.20 -2.77 -8.73
C PRO A 54 -16.40 -2.55 -10.24
N LEU A 55 -15.47 -1.89 -10.94
CA LEU A 55 -15.57 -1.65 -12.39
C LEU A 55 -14.77 -2.65 -13.24
N LEU A 56 -14.23 -3.72 -12.65
CA LEU A 56 -13.50 -4.76 -13.39
C LEU A 56 -14.35 -5.39 -14.50
N TYR A 57 -15.65 -5.54 -14.28
CA TYR A 57 -16.54 -6.12 -15.29
C TYR A 57 -16.64 -5.26 -16.56
N GLN A 58 -16.59 -3.92 -16.41
CA GLN A 58 -16.63 -3.01 -17.55
C GLN A 58 -15.35 -3.06 -18.37
N VAL A 59 -14.21 -3.31 -17.73
CA VAL A 59 -12.95 -3.57 -18.44
C VAL A 59 -13.00 -4.91 -19.16
N ALA A 60 -13.49 -5.96 -18.49
CA ALA A 60 -13.62 -7.29 -19.08
C ALA A 60 -14.57 -7.32 -20.29
N SER A 61 -15.62 -6.48 -20.28
CA SER A 61 -16.58 -6.33 -21.37
C SER A 61 -16.16 -5.28 -22.43
N ALA A 62 -14.92 -4.78 -22.39
CA ALA A 62 -14.41 -3.70 -23.25
C ALA A 62 -15.21 -2.37 -23.19
N GLY A 63 -16.01 -2.16 -22.15
CA GLY A 63 -16.75 -0.91 -21.90
C GLY A 63 -15.90 0.18 -21.27
N LEU A 64 -14.76 -0.17 -20.65
CA LEU A 64 -13.77 0.75 -20.10
C LEU A 64 -12.34 0.31 -20.41
N GLN A 65 -11.42 1.27 -20.43
CA GLN A 65 -9.99 0.99 -20.50
C GLN A 65 -9.46 0.60 -19.10
N ALA A 66 -8.49 -0.31 -19.02
CA ALA A 66 -7.94 -0.76 -17.73
C ALA A 66 -7.37 0.41 -16.90
N ASP A 67 -6.73 1.37 -17.57
CA ASP A 67 -6.12 2.53 -16.93
C ASP A 67 -7.15 3.49 -16.32
N SER A 68 -8.41 3.47 -16.78
CA SER A 68 -9.45 4.33 -16.21
C SER A 68 -9.93 3.87 -14.83
N ILE A 69 -9.59 2.64 -14.42
CA ILE A 69 -9.96 2.08 -13.11
C ILE A 69 -8.74 1.82 -12.21
N ALA A 70 -7.53 2.19 -12.67
CA ALA A 70 -6.27 1.98 -11.95
C ALA A 70 -5.58 3.32 -11.64
N GLY A 71 -5.52 3.71 -10.37
CA GLY A 71 -4.88 4.94 -9.92
C GLY A 71 -3.49 4.70 -9.30
N PRO A 72 -2.51 5.60 -9.49
CA PRO A 72 -1.17 5.46 -8.89
C PRO A 72 -1.22 5.65 -7.37
N LEU A 73 -0.79 4.64 -6.62
CA LEU A 73 -0.80 4.66 -5.14
C LEU A 73 0.06 5.77 -4.55
N ARG A 74 1.19 6.07 -5.19
CA ARG A 74 2.15 7.08 -4.71
C ARG A 74 1.55 8.48 -4.66
N ASN A 75 0.59 8.78 -5.53
CA ASN A 75 0.00 10.11 -5.61
C ASN A 75 -0.94 10.39 -4.44
N LEU A 76 -1.56 9.36 -3.85
CA LEU A 76 -2.49 9.51 -2.73
C LEU A 76 -1.82 10.06 -1.46
N PHE A 77 -0.53 9.81 -1.28
CA PHE A 77 0.17 10.09 -0.02
C PHE A 77 1.46 10.90 -0.19
N HIS A 78 1.71 11.49 -1.36
CA HIS A 78 2.98 12.19 -1.65
C HIS A 78 3.30 13.38 -0.71
N LYS A 79 2.28 13.96 -0.05
CA LYS A 79 2.45 15.06 0.92
C LYS A 79 2.64 14.58 2.36
N ARG A 80 2.46 13.29 2.62
CA ARG A 80 2.54 12.70 3.96
C ARG A 80 3.98 12.32 4.27
N LYS A 81 4.55 12.97 5.29
CA LYS A 81 5.98 12.83 5.62
C LYS A 81 6.31 11.47 6.25
N ASP A 82 5.38 10.95 7.06
CA ASP A 82 5.53 9.68 7.79
C ASP A 82 4.75 8.52 7.15
N PHE A 83 4.45 8.64 5.86
CA PHE A 83 3.87 7.58 5.05
C PHE A 83 4.90 6.99 4.09
N HIS A 84 5.02 5.66 4.08
CA HIS A 84 5.96 4.94 3.23
C HIS A 84 5.30 3.79 2.49
N PHE A 85 5.28 3.86 1.15
CA PHE A 85 4.83 2.75 0.31
C PHE A 85 6.01 1.89 -0.17
N ARG A 86 5.89 0.56 -0.10
CA ARG A 86 6.82 -0.37 -0.77
C ARG A 86 6.07 -1.39 -1.61
N MET A 87 6.51 -1.50 -2.87
CA MET A 87 5.99 -2.50 -3.78
C MET A 87 6.69 -3.84 -3.53
N LEU A 88 6.01 -4.77 -2.86
CA LEU A 88 6.52 -6.09 -2.52
C LEU A 88 5.38 -7.07 -2.25
N LYS A 89 5.66 -8.37 -2.38
CA LYS A 89 4.73 -9.43 -1.99
C LYS A 89 5.10 -9.94 -0.61
N VAL A 90 4.25 -9.67 0.39
CA VAL A 90 4.40 -10.26 1.73
C VAL A 90 4.08 -11.75 1.66
N ARG A 91 4.94 -12.58 2.26
CA ARG A 91 4.78 -14.05 2.29
C ARG A 91 4.46 -14.61 3.66
N ALA A 92 4.99 -13.97 4.69
CA ALA A 92 4.83 -14.38 6.07
C ALA A 92 4.97 -13.15 6.98
N GLN A 93 4.37 -13.26 8.15
CA GLN A 93 4.50 -12.29 9.24
C GLN A 93 4.85 -13.06 10.51
N LYS A 94 5.86 -12.58 11.24
CA LYS A 94 6.25 -13.16 12.52
C LYS A 94 5.82 -12.19 13.62
N ARG A 95 5.05 -12.68 14.59
CA ARG A 95 4.74 -11.91 15.79
C ARG A 95 5.95 -11.92 16.71
N LYS A 96 6.36 -10.77 17.23
CA LYS A 96 7.28 -10.74 18.37
C LYS A 96 6.49 -11.25 19.58
N GLY A 97 6.96 -12.35 20.15
CA GLY A 97 6.54 -12.84 21.46
C GLY A 97 7.13 -11.99 22.57
#